data_AF-A0A533Z8V1-F1
#
_entry.id   AF-A0A533Z8V1-F1
#
_cell.length_a   1.000
_cell.length_b   1.000
_cell.length_c   1.000
_cell.angle_alpha   90.00
_cell.angle_beta   90.00
_cell.angle_gamma   90.00
#
_symmetry.space_group_name_H-M   'P 1'
#
loop_
_entity.id
_entity.type
_entity.pdbx_description
1 polymer ?
#
loop_
_entity_poly.entity_id
_entity_poly.type
_entity_poly.pdbx_seq_one_letter_code
_entity_poly.pdbx_strand_id
1 'polypeptide(L)'
;MRNIHMHYVKLIVTLMLAVLVGACGESTAPSSSKNEAASTTKQSFVESKKRADSGDADAQVNLGLLYAKGEGVPKDYAQARQWYEKAATQGNAQAQVNLGEMYARSEGVPQDYDKAMEWIQKAAAQGHARAQVDLGEMYADGWGVPKDAAKAVEWYQKAAVQGDEAAQFSLGLSYLIGDGVPEDSVLAYAWLNLSAAQGNENAKGVRDIVIPKRSQFSSAQRAEAERLSSNWKPGQVLRRESESASAAGNMEPAGGALVSK
;
A
#
# COMPACT_ATOMS: atom_id res chain seq x y z
N MET A 1 15.85 -13.59 -6.52
CA MET A 1 14.49 -13.35 -6.01
C MET A 1 14.28 -11.83 -5.99
N ARG A 2 13.43 -11.28 -6.87
CA ARG A 2 13.27 -9.82 -7.06
C ARG A 2 11.94 -9.38 -6.42
N ASN A 3 12.02 -8.48 -5.44
CA ASN A 3 10.89 -7.78 -4.82
C ASN A 3 9.96 -7.18 -5.87
N ILE A 4 8.68 -7.58 -5.81
CA ILE A 4 7.62 -7.19 -6.76
C ILE A 4 7.16 -5.74 -6.53
N HIS A 5 7.27 -5.24 -5.30
CA HIS A 5 7.03 -3.83 -4.96
C HIS A 5 8.06 -2.84 -5.55
N MET A 6 8.98 -3.32 -6.38
CA MET A 6 10.10 -2.57 -6.92
C MET A 6 10.17 -2.64 -8.45
N HIS A 7 9.19 -3.22 -9.15
CA HIS A 7 9.29 -3.40 -10.61
C HIS A 7 9.01 -2.13 -11.41
N TYR A 8 8.11 -1.26 -10.97
CA TYR A 8 7.93 0.06 -11.60
C TYR A 8 9.05 1.05 -11.27
N VAL A 9 9.57 1.02 -10.04
CA VAL A 9 10.74 1.84 -9.64
C VAL A 9 12.06 1.32 -10.23
N LYS A 10 12.18 -0.01 -10.48
CA LYS A 10 13.38 -0.60 -11.07
C LYS A 10 13.69 -0.08 -12.46
N LEU A 11 12.72 0.16 -13.34
CA LEU A 11 13.07 0.54 -14.71
C LEU A 11 13.72 1.93 -14.79
N ILE A 12 13.44 2.82 -13.82
CA ILE A 12 14.02 4.17 -13.73
C ILE A 12 15.25 4.19 -12.81
N VAL A 13 15.32 3.35 -11.77
CA VAL A 13 16.41 3.36 -10.77
C VAL A 13 17.56 2.36 -11.06
N THR A 14 17.36 1.37 -11.94
CA THR A 14 18.43 0.38 -12.29
C THR A 14 19.61 1.02 -13.06
N LEU A 15 19.53 2.30 -13.45
CA LEU A 15 20.62 3.03 -14.10
C LEU A 15 21.59 3.75 -13.13
N MET A 16 21.40 3.68 -11.80
CA MET A 16 22.31 4.32 -10.84
C MET A 16 22.52 3.51 -9.55
N LEU A 17 23.45 2.54 -9.56
CA LEU A 17 24.46 2.31 -8.50
C LEU A 17 24.94 0.84 -8.43
N ALA A 18 26.25 0.67 -8.60
CA ALA A 18 26.99 -0.54 -8.26
C ALA A 18 28.26 -0.13 -7.49
N VAL A 19 28.43 -0.59 -6.24
CA VAL A 19 29.74 -0.79 -5.56
C VAL A 19 29.60 -1.91 -4.51
N LEU A 20 30.70 -2.65 -4.34
CA LEU A 20 30.93 -3.97 -3.75
C LEU A 20 30.94 -4.11 -2.20
N VAL A 21 30.56 -5.33 -1.78
CA VAL A 21 31.18 -6.34 -0.87
C VAL A 21 31.90 -5.93 0.42
N GLY A 22 31.56 -6.64 1.51
CA GLY A 22 32.45 -6.97 2.63
C GLY A 22 31.79 -7.93 3.64
N ALA A 23 32.34 -9.14 3.78
CA ALA A 23 31.88 -10.19 4.70
C ALA A 23 32.86 -10.38 5.89
N CYS A 24 32.50 -11.31 6.79
CA CYS A 24 33.17 -11.80 8.02
C CYS A 24 32.84 -10.98 9.27
N GLY A 25 32.37 -11.52 10.39
CA GLY A 25 32.16 -12.89 10.84
C GLY A 25 32.53 -12.92 12.33
N GLU A 26 31.70 -13.49 13.22
CA GLU A 26 32.20 -14.13 14.45
C GLU A 26 31.10 -14.93 15.19
N SER A 27 31.48 -16.16 15.51
CA SER A 27 30.76 -17.14 16.32
C SER A 27 30.93 -16.79 17.79
N THR A 28 29.81 -16.64 18.52
CA THR A 28 29.81 -16.60 20.00
C THR A 28 28.77 -17.58 20.53
N ALA A 29 29.20 -18.41 21.48
CA ALA A 29 28.37 -19.39 22.19
C ALA A 29 27.12 -18.73 22.82
N PRO A 30 25.99 -19.45 22.98
CA PRO A 30 24.75 -18.81 23.45
C PRO A 30 24.85 -18.44 24.94
N SER A 31 24.68 -17.16 25.27
CA SER A 31 24.56 -16.68 26.65
C SER A 31 23.19 -17.03 27.24
N SER A 32 23.08 -17.06 28.58
CA SER A 32 21.84 -17.37 29.33
C SER A 32 20.60 -16.56 28.90
N SER A 33 20.79 -15.31 28.48
CA SER A 33 19.73 -14.46 27.91
C SER A 33 19.11 -15.01 26.60
N LYS A 34 19.89 -15.72 25.77
CA LYS A 34 19.38 -16.37 24.55
C LYS A 34 18.53 -17.61 24.90
N ASN A 35 18.81 -18.28 26.01
CA ASN A 35 18.02 -19.42 26.49
C ASN A 35 16.68 -18.98 27.08
N GLU A 36 16.64 -17.86 27.81
CA GLU A 36 15.37 -17.26 28.26
C GLU A 36 14.55 -16.74 27.09
N ALA A 37 15.15 -16.03 26.13
CA ALA A 37 14.48 -15.60 24.91
C ALA A 37 13.92 -16.79 24.10
N ALA A 38 14.67 -17.89 24.00
CA ALA A 38 14.23 -19.11 23.33
C ALA A 38 13.07 -19.83 24.08
N SER A 39 13.07 -19.79 25.42
CA SER A 39 11.99 -20.34 26.25
C SER A 39 10.70 -19.54 26.11
N THR A 40 10.79 -18.21 26.19
CA THR A 40 9.66 -17.30 26.02
C THR A 40 9.09 -17.36 24.59
N THR A 41 9.95 -17.53 23.58
CA THR A 41 9.52 -17.73 22.19
C THR A 41 8.73 -19.03 22.01
N LYS A 42 9.16 -20.12 22.64
CA LYS A 42 8.43 -21.40 22.63
C LYS A 42 7.08 -21.31 23.33
N GLN A 43 7.01 -20.65 24.48
CA GLN A 43 5.74 -20.45 25.20
C GLN A 43 4.77 -19.55 24.41
N SER A 44 5.27 -18.48 23.80
CA SER A 44 4.50 -17.59 22.92
C SER A 44 3.91 -18.34 21.72
N PHE A 45 4.68 -19.23 21.10
CA PHE A 45 4.20 -20.09 20.02
C PHE A 45 3.08 -21.03 20.49
N VAL A 46 3.26 -21.70 21.63
CA VAL A 46 2.26 -22.66 22.15
C VAL A 46 0.93 -21.97 22.44
N GLU A 47 0.95 -20.79 23.09
CA GLU A 47 -0.28 -20.05 23.39
C GLU A 47 -0.94 -19.50 22.11
N SER A 48 -0.13 -18.96 21.19
CA SER A 48 -0.63 -18.50 19.88
C SER A 48 -1.27 -19.64 19.10
N LYS A 49 -0.65 -20.83 19.11
CA LYS A 49 -1.19 -22.02 18.48
C LYS A 49 -2.50 -22.46 19.12
N LYS A 50 -2.59 -22.48 20.44
CA LYS A 50 -3.83 -22.84 21.17
C LYS A 50 -5.00 -21.92 20.79
N ARG A 51 -4.76 -20.60 20.73
CA ARG A 51 -5.76 -19.63 20.27
C ARG A 51 -6.15 -19.87 18.81
N ALA A 52 -5.16 -20.07 17.93
CA ALA A 52 -5.40 -20.33 16.51
C ALA A 52 -6.22 -21.63 16.28
N ASP A 53 -5.90 -22.70 17.03
CA ASP A 53 -6.63 -23.96 17.04
C ASP A 53 -8.07 -23.78 17.54
N SER A 54 -8.30 -22.82 18.43
CA SER A 54 -9.64 -22.48 18.98
C SER A 54 -10.45 -21.56 18.07
N GLY A 55 -9.94 -21.21 16.88
CA GLY A 55 -10.67 -20.43 15.89
C GLY A 55 -10.35 -18.93 15.87
N ASP A 56 -9.50 -18.43 16.77
CA ASP A 56 -9.14 -17.00 16.81
C ASP A 56 -8.42 -16.58 15.51
N ALA A 57 -9.07 -15.73 14.71
CA ALA A 57 -8.58 -15.35 13.38
C ALA A 57 -7.25 -14.57 13.42
N ASP A 58 -7.05 -13.71 14.42
CA ASP A 58 -5.79 -12.96 14.54
C ASP A 58 -4.64 -13.87 14.97
N ALA A 59 -4.92 -14.83 15.87
CA ALA A 59 -3.94 -15.85 16.22
C ALA A 59 -3.60 -16.76 15.03
N GLN A 60 -4.58 -17.09 14.17
CA GLN A 60 -4.36 -17.82 12.94
C GLN A 60 -3.49 -17.03 11.95
N VAL A 61 -3.72 -15.71 11.78
CA VAL A 61 -2.85 -14.84 10.98
C VAL A 61 -1.42 -14.85 11.52
N ASN A 62 -1.27 -14.65 12.83
CA ASN A 62 0.06 -14.63 13.45
C ASN A 62 0.78 -15.96 13.29
N LEU A 63 0.09 -17.07 13.50
CA LEU A 63 0.66 -18.40 13.31
C LEU A 63 1.07 -18.64 11.85
N GLY A 64 0.25 -18.21 10.89
CA GLY A 64 0.60 -18.23 9.47
C GLY A 64 1.86 -17.42 9.17
N LEU A 65 2.02 -16.25 9.79
CA LEU A 65 3.20 -15.39 9.63
C LEU A 65 4.47 -16.03 10.19
N LEU A 66 4.39 -16.68 11.36
CA LEU A 66 5.52 -17.40 11.94
C LEU A 66 6.00 -18.52 11.01
N TYR A 67 5.08 -19.28 10.41
CA TYR A 67 5.42 -20.29 9.40
C TYR A 67 5.97 -19.68 8.10
N ALA A 68 5.40 -18.58 7.61
CA ALA A 68 5.86 -17.93 6.38
C ALA A 68 7.29 -17.36 6.51
N LYS A 69 7.63 -16.83 7.69
CA LYS A 69 8.96 -16.25 7.99
C LYS A 69 9.97 -17.25 8.54
N GLY A 70 9.52 -18.35 9.13
CA GLY A 70 10.37 -19.28 9.86
C GLY A 70 10.80 -18.73 11.23
N GLU A 71 9.95 -17.92 11.87
CA GLU A 71 10.22 -17.32 13.18
C GLU A 71 9.73 -18.26 14.29
N GLY A 72 10.65 -18.87 15.04
CA GLY A 72 10.32 -19.82 16.11
C GLY A 72 9.88 -21.22 15.64
N VAL A 73 9.59 -21.39 14.35
CA VAL A 73 9.30 -22.67 13.67
C VAL A 73 10.03 -22.74 12.33
N PRO A 74 10.30 -23.93 11.76
CA PRO A 74 10.80 -24.03 10.40
C PRO A 74 9.87 -23.32 9.41
N LYS A 75 10.47 -22.61 8.45
CA LYS A 75 9.73 -21.93 7.39
C LYS A 75 8.93 -22.96 6.57
N ASP A 76 7.62 -22.77 6.49
CA ASP A 76 6.70 -23.67 5.79
C ASP A 76 5.51 -22.88 5.22
N TYR A 77 5.56 -22.62 3.92
CA TYR A 77 4.48 -21.91 3.24
C TYR A 77 3.19 -22.72 3.14
N ALA A 78 3.24 -24.05 3.16
CA ALA A 78 2.02 -24.86 3.13
C ALA A 78 1.26 -24.72 4.46
N GLN A 79 1.96 -24.72 5.59
CA GLN A 79 1.37 -24.42 6.90
C GLN A 79 0.88 -22.97 6.97
N ALA A 80 1.67 -22.00 6.49
CA ALA A 80 1.26 -20.60 6.48
C ALA A 80 -0.07 -20.41 5.74
N ARG A 81 -0.19 -20.98 4.54
CA ARG A 81 -1.41 -20.94 3.74
C ARG A 81 -2.60 -21.52 4.50
N GLN A 82 -2.47 -22.70 5.11
CA GLN A 82 -3.57 -23.33 5.83
C GLN A 82 -4.12 -22.44 6.95
N TRP A 83 -3.24 -21.73 7.66
CA TRP A 83 -3.65 -20.81 8.71
C TRP A 83 -4.28 -19.53 8.16
N TYR A 84 -3.72 -18.96 7.10
CA TYR A 84 -4.33 -17.81 6.44
C TYR A 84 -5.68 -18.17 5.80
N GLU A 85 -5.86 -19.35 5.20
CA GLU A 85 -7.14 -19.83 4.65
C GLU A 85 -8.22 -19.87 5.72
N LYS A 86 -7.91 -20.39 6.92
CA LYS A 86 -8.85 -20.39 8.05
C LYS A 86 -9.25 -18.97 8.45
N ALA A 87 -8.29 -18.06 8.63
CA ALA A 87 -8.58 -16.69 9.04
C ALA A 87 -9.30 -15.88 7.95
N ALA A 88 -8.92 -16.06 6.68
CA ALA A 88 -9.51 -15.37 5.53
C ALA A 88 -10.96 -15.80 5.29
N THR A 89 -11.28 -17.08 5.53
CA THR A 89 -12.66 -17.61 5.49
C THR A 89 -13.53 -16.99 6.58
N GLN A 90 -12.94 -16.60 7.72
CA GLN A 90 -13.63 -15.85 8.77
C GLN A 90 -13.75 -14.34 8.47
N GLY A 91 -13.27 -13.88 7.31
CA GLY A 91 -13.32 -12.49 6.90
C GLY A 91 -12.12 -11.65 7.31
N ASN A 92 -11.09 -12.21 7.96
CA ASN A 92 -9.93 -11.41 8.37
C ASN A 92 -9.20 -10.81 7.15
N ALA A 93 -9.21 -9.49 7.03
CA ALA A 93 -8.67 -8.79 5.86
C ALA A 93 -7.15 -8.97 5.68
N GLN A 94 -6.37 -9.01 6.77
CA GLN A 94 -4.93 -9.26 6.68
C GLN A 94 -4.63 -10.67 6.18
N ALA A 95 -5.39 -11.67 6.62
CA ALA A 95 -5.27 -13.04 6.12
C ALA A 95 -5.58 -13.13 4.62
N GLN A 96 -6.63 -12.43 4.17
CA GLN A 96 -7.00 -12.33 2.76
C GLN A 96 -5.88 -11.69 1.93
N VAL A 97 -5.27 -10.60 2.42
CA VAL A 97 -4.08 -10.01 1.77
C VAL A 97 -2.95 -11.04 1.67
N ASN A 98 -2.61 -11.70 2.77
CA ASN A 98 -1.51 -12.66 2.79
C ASN A 98 -1.75 -13.82 1.82
N LEU A 99 -2.99 -14.34 1.72
CA LEU A 99 -3.33 -15.36 0.71
C LEU A 99 -3.20 -14.83 -0.71
N GLY A 100 -3.69 -13.62 -0.95
CA GLY A 100 -3.55 -12.95 -2.24
C GLY A 100 -2.10 -12.87 -2.68
N GLU A 101 -1.22 -12.44 -1.78
CA GLU A 101 0.22 -12.37 -2.03
C GLU A 101 0.84 -13.75 -2.27
N MET A 102 0.44 -14.78 -1.50
CA MET A 102 0.96 -16.13 -1.70
C MET A 102 0.64 -16.67 -3.10
N TYR A 103 -0.58 -16.45 -3.59
CA TYR A 103 -0.96 -16.78 -4.96
C TYR A 103 -0.23 -15.92 -6.00
N ALA A 104 -0.04 -14.63 -5.76
CA ALA A 104 0.69 -13.76 -6.69
C ALA A 104 2.19 -14.10 -6.79
N ARG A 105 2.78 -14.66 -5.73
CA ARG A 105 4.24 -14.89 -5.59
C ARG A 105 4.66 -16.35 -5.71
N SER A 106 3.71 -17.26 -5.91
CA SER A 106 3.94 -18.71 -5.89
C SER A 106 4.53 -19.22 -4.56
N GLU A 107 4.15 -18.64 -3.44
CA GLU A 107 4.65 -19.02 -2.11
C GLU A 107 3.79 -20.14 -1.52
N GLY A 108 4.25 -21.38 -1.59
CA GLY A 108 3.51 -22.55 -1.09
C GLY A 108 2.30 -22.98 -1.95
N VAL A 109 2.03 -22.27 -3.03
CA VAL A 109 1.04 -22.57 -4.07
C VAL A 109 1.60 -22.20 -5.44
N PRO A 110 1.08 -22.78 -6.54
CA PRO A 110 1.35 -22.26 -7.89
C PRO A 110 0.88 -20.82 -8.03
N GLN A 111 1.57 -20.04 -8.86
CA GLN A 111 1.15 -18.67 -9.15
C GLN A 111 -0.23 -18.66 -9.81
N ASP A 112 -1.13 -17.82 -9.30
CA ASP A 112 -2.51 -17.70 -9.78
C ASP A 112 -3.02 -16.27 -9.51
N TYR A 113 -2.96 -15.41 -10.52
CA TYR A 113 -3.37 -14.02 -10.35
C TYR A 113 -4.89 -13.86 -10.21
N ASP A 114 -5.69 -14.80 -10.73
CA ASP A 114 -7.15 -14.75 -10.60
C ASP A 114 -7.55 -15.01 -9.14
N LYS A 115 -6.93 -16.00 -8.49
CA LYS A 115 -7.13 -16.23 -7.05
C LYS A 115 -6.53 -15.14 -6.19
N ALA A 116 -5.38 -14.57 -6.59
CA ALA A 116 -4.82 -13.42 -5.90
C ALA A 116 -5.83 -12.26 -5.90
N MET A 117 -6.42 -11.97 -7.07
CA MET A 117 -7.42 -10.92 -7.27
C MET A 117 -8.62 -11.15 -6.38
N GLU A 118 -9.15 -12.37 -6.33
CA GLU A 118 -10.31 -12.71 -5.50
C GLU A 118 -10.09 -12.36 -4.03
N TRP A 119 -8.94 -12.75 -3.46
CA TRP A 119 -8.65 -12.50 -2.05
C TRP A 119 -8.34 -11.03 -1.77
N ILE A 120 -7.53 -10.39 -2.62
CA ILE A 120 -7.18 -8.98 -2.48
C ILE A 120 -8.43 -8.09 -2.60
N GLN A 121 -9.34 -8.41 -3.52
CA GLN A 121 -10.60 -7.68 -3.67
C GLN A 121 -11.49 -7.77 -2.43
N LYS A 122 -11.57 -8.94 -1.78
CA LYS A 122 -12.31 -9.09 -0.50
C LYS A 122 -11.72 -8.21 0.59
N ALA A 123 -10.39 -8.16 0.74
CA ALA A 123 -9.74 -7.32 1.74
C ALA A 123 -9.90 -5.82 1.43
N ALA A 124 -9.76 -5.43 0.16
CA ALA A 124 -9.90 -4.05 -0.29
C ALA A 124 -11.32 -3.52 -0.07
N ALA A 125 -12.34 -4.37 -0.29
CA ALA A 125 -13.74 -4.05 -0.03
C ALA A 125 -14.04 -3.80 1.46
N GLN A 126 -13.25 -4.38 2.36
CA GLN A 126 -13.31 -4.12 3.81
C GLN A 126 -12.60 -2.82 4.23
N GLY A 127 -12.01 -2.08 3.29
CA GLY A 127 -11.29 -0.85 3.59
C GLY A 127 -9.80 -1.04 3.86
N HIS A 128 -9.25 -2.25 3.79
CA HIS A 128 -7.85 -2.51 4.12
C HIS A 128 -6.90 -1.77 3.15
N ALA A 129 -6.21 -0.73 3.63
CA ALA A 129 -5.44 0.19 2.79
C ALA A 129 -4.41 -0.53 1.92
N ARG A 130 -3.64 -1.47 2.50
CA ARG A 130 -2.67 -2.27 1.73
C ARG A 130 -3.33 -3.08 0.61
N ALA A 131 -4.50 -3.65 0.87
CA ALA A 131 -5.21 -4.44 -0.14
C ALA A 131 -5.74 -3.55 -1.27
N GLN A 132 -6.13 -2.32 -0.94
CA GLN A 132 -6.54 -1.34 -1.95
C GLN A 132 -5.35 -0.92 -2.82
N VAL A 133 -4.14 -0.78 -2.26
CA VAL A 133 -2.91 -0.59 -3.06
C VAL A 133 -2.68 -1.78 -3.97
N ASP A 134 -2.63 -2.99 -3.42
CA ASP A 134 -2.38 -4.20 -4.20
C ASP A 134 -3.44 -4.37 -5.31
N LEU A 135 -4.71 -4.06 -5.04
CA LEU A 135 -5.78 -4.08 -6.04
C LEU A 135 -5.57 -3.03 -7.13
N GLY A 136 -5.10 -1.83 -6.75
CA GLY A 136 -4.73 -0.80 -7.70
C GLY A 136 -3.58 -1.24 -8.61
N GLU A 137 -2.56 -1.89 -8.06
CA GLU A 137 -1.43 -2.45 -8.83
C GLU A 137 -1.91 -3.53 -9.81
N MET A 138 -2.81 -4.41 -9.37
CA MET A 138 -3.38 -5.45 -10.24
C MET A 138 -4.13 -4.87 -11.44
N TYR A 139 -4.90 -3.79 -11.24
CA TYR A 139 -5.54 -3.07 -12.35
C TYR A 139 -4.54 -2.29 -13.22
N ALA A 140 -3.51 -1.69 -12.64
CA ALA A 140 -2.49 -0.94 -13.39
C ALA A 140 -1.66 -1.85 -14.32
N ASP A 141 -1.39 -3.08 -13.88
CA ASP A 141 -0.49 -4.02 -14.57
C ASP A 141 -1.26 -5.12 -15.32
N GLY A 142 -2.57 -5.24 -15.10
CA GLY A 142 -3.41 -6.25 -15.72
C GLY A 142 -3.18 -7.67 -15.18
N TRP A 143 -2.92 -7.79 -13.88
CA TRP A 143 -2.71 -9.09 -13.22
C TRP A 143 -4.04 -9.66 -12.75
N GLY A 144 -4.47 -10.78 -13.33
CA GLY A 144 -5.75 -11.42 -12.99
C GLY A 144 -6.99 -10.62 -13.40
N VAL A 145 -6.79 -9.51 -14.11
CA VAL A 145 -7.83 -8.60 -14.59
C VAL A 145 -7.33 -7.82 -15.80
N PRO A 146 -8.18 -7.38 -16.75
CA PRO A 146 -7.74 -6.46 -17.79
C PRO A 146 -7.19 -5.16 -17.19
N LYS A 147 -6.13 -4.63 -17.81
CA LYS A 147 -5.52 -3.37 -17.40
C LYS A 147 -6.54 -2.22 -17.45
N ASP A 148 -6.63 -1.46 -16.37
CA ASP A 148 -7.55 -0.34 -16.21
C ASP A 148 -6.94 0.70 -15.25
N ALA A 149 -6.25 1.69 -15.81
CA ALA A 149 -5.57 2.72 -15.02
C ALA A 149 -6.54 3.61 -14.23
N ALA A 150 -7.76 3.83 -14.72
CA ALA A 150 -8.76 4.62 -14.01
C ALA A 150 -9.20 3.90 -12.72
N LYS A 151 -9.49 2.61 -12.81
CA LYS A 151 -9.77 1.79 -11.61
C LYS A 151 -8.58 1.70 -10.67
N ALA A 152 -7.35 1.62 -11.20
CA ALA A 152 -6.16 1.65 -10.37
C ALA A 152 -6.13 2.93 -9.51
N VAL A 153 -6.36 4.10 -10.13
CA VAL A 153 -6.43 5.38 -9.43
C VAL A 153 -7.58 5.42 -8.41
N GLU A 154 -8.75 4.87 -8.71
CA GLU A 154 -9.84 4.80 -7.73
C GLU A 154 -9.43 4.04 -6.46
N TRP A 155 -8.70 2.93 -6.60
CA TRP A 155 -8.22 2.15 -5.46
C TRP A 155 -7.05 2.83 -4.74
N TYR A 156 -6.09 3.40 -5.46
CA TYR A 156 -5.03 4.21 -4.87
C TYR A 156 -5.61 5.39 -4.10
N GLN A 157 -6.64 6.06 -4.61
CA GLN A 157 -7.28 7.18 -3.93
C GLN A 157 -7.88 6.74 -2.58
N LYS A 158 -8.53 5.57 -2.53
CA LYS A 158 -9.11 5.02 -1.27
C LYS A 158 -8.03 4.71 -0.22
N ALA A 159 -6.87 4.21 -0.64
CA ALA A 159 -5.75 3.95 0.28
C ALA A 159 -5.02 5.25 0.67
N ALA A 160 -4.82 6.17 -0.28
CA ALA A 160 -4.10 7.42 -0.08
C ALA A 160 -4.82 8.33 0.91
N VAL A 161 -6.16 8.39 0.86
CA VAL A 161 -6.93 9.14 1.88
C VAL A 161 -6.80 8.53 3.27
N GLN A 162 -6.48 7.24 3.41
CA GLN A 162 -6.20 6.62 4.71
C GLN A 162 -4.78 6.92 5.22
N GLY A 163 -3.96 7.62 4.42
CA GLY A 163 -2.57 7.92 4.75
C GLY A 163 -1.57 6.89 4.25
N ASP A 164 -1.98 5.90 3.46
CA ASP A 164 -1.06 4.89 2.94
C ASP A 164 -0.01 5.53 2.03
N GLU A 165 1.25 5.38 2.43
CA GLU A 165 2.42 5.99 1.80
C GLU A 165 2.57 5.55 0.33
N ALA A 166 2.44 4.25 0.06
CA ALA A 166 2.59 3.68 -1.29
C ALA A 166 1.45 4.12 -2.21
N ALA A 167 0.24 4.23 -1.68
CA ALA A 167 -0.91 4.76 -2.40
C ALA A 167 -0.73 6.24 -2.76
N GLN A 168 -0.24 7.06 -1.82
CA GLN A 168 0.05 8.48 -2.06
C GLN A 168 1.15 8.64 -3.13
N PHE A 169 2.19 7.81 -3.08
CA PHE A 169 3.21 7.78 -4.13
C PHE A 169 2.61 7.42 -5.49
N SER A 170 1.84 6.34 -5.56
CA SER A 170 1.23 5.84 -6.80
C SER A 170 0.28 6.86 -7.41
N LEU A 171 -0.55 7.49 -6.60
CA LEU A 171 -1.46 8.55 -7.03
C LEU A 171 -0.70 9.79 -7.52
N GLY A 172 0.39 10.16 -6.83
CA GLY A 172 1.30 11.22 -7.26
C GLY A 172 1.91 10.96 -8.64
N LEU A 173 2.30 9.70 -8.92
CA LEU A 173 2.77 9.30 -10.24
C LEU A 173 1.66 9.33 -11.30
N SER A 174 0.46 8.82 -10.99
CA SER A 174 -0.68 8.85 -11.91
C SER A 174 -1.02 10.27 -12.37
N TYR A 175 -1.08 11.23 -11.45
CA TYR A 175 -1.27 12.65 -11.80
C TYR A 175 -0.08 13.25 -12.55
N LEU A 176 1.15 12.78 -12.29
CA LEU A 176 2.35 13.31 -12.98
C LEU A 176 2.41 12.92 -14.46
N ILE A 177 1.88 11.75 -14.82
CA ILE A 177 1.95 11.23 -16.20
C ILE A 177 0.59 11.16 -16.89
N GLY A 178 -0.49 11.52 -16.19
CA GLY A 178 -1.85 11.45 -16.73
C GLY A 178 -2.35 10.01 -16.97
N ASP A 179 -1.93 9.04 -16.15
CA ASP A 179 -2.35 7.64 -16.29
C ASP A 179 -3.55 7.35 -15.39
N GLY A 180 -4.71 7.09 -16.01
CA GLY A 180 -5.98 6.88 -15.30
C GLY A 180 -6.68 8.14 -14.80
N VAL A 181 -5.98 9.29 -14.82
CA VAL A 181 -6.50 10.63 -14.47
C VAL A 181 -5.88 11.68 -15.38
N PRO A 182 -6.51 12.86 -15.56
CA PRO A 182 -5.85 13.98 -16.22
C PRO A 182 -4.52 14.34 -15.54
N GLU A 183 -3.52 14.71 -16.33
CA GLU A 183 -2.24 15.18 -15.80
C GLU A 183 -2.44 16.44 -14.94
N ASP A 184 -1.94 16.42 -13.71
CA ASP A 184 -1.98 17.55 -12.79
C ASP A 184 -0.72 17.58 -11.93
N SER A 185 0.23 18.44 -12.31
CA SER A 185 1.50 18.59 -11.58
C SER A 185 1.34 19.13 -10.15
N VAL A 186 0.27 19.87 -9.83
CA VAL A 186 0.01 20.40 -8.48
C VAL A 186 -0.45 19.26 -7.57
N LEU A 187 -1.42 18.46 -8.01
CA LEU A 187 -1.88 17.29 -7.26
C LEU A 187 -0.79 16.22 -7.18
N ALA A 188 -0.04 16.00 -8.26
CA ALA A 188 1.12 15.12 -8.26
C ALA A 188 2.13 15.52 -7.17
N TYR A 189 2.52 16.80 -7.15
CA TYR A 189 3.46 17.31 -6.16
C TYR A 189 2.92 17.15 -4.74
N ALA A 190 1.65 17.49 -4.50
CA ALA A 190 1.05 17.42 -3.17
C ALA A 190 0.99 15.99 -2.62
N TRP A 191 0.58 15.01 -3.43
CA TRP A 191 0.56 13.59 -3.02
C TRP A 191 1.97 13.03 -2.82
N LEU A 192 2.92 13.36 -3.70
CA LEU A 192 4.33 12.98 -3.51
C LEU A 192 4.95 13.62 -2.27
N ASN A 193 4.52 14.83 -1.90
CA ASN A 193 4.98 15.49 -0.68
C ASN A 193 4.51 14.74 0.58
N LEU A 194 3.25 14.27 0.59
CA LEU A 194 2.72 13.44 1.67
C LEU A 194 3.46 12.10 1.80
N SER A 195 3.69 11.39 0.69
CA SER A 195 4.47 10.15 0.71
C SER A 195 5.94 10.39 1.14
N ALA A 196 6.58 11.46 0.64
CA ALA A 196 7.94 11.82 1.04
C ALA A 196 8.06 12.17 2.54
N ALA A 197 7.04 12.80 3.12
CA ALA A 197 6.99 13.11 4.56
C ALA A 197 6.97 11.84 5.44
N GLN A 198 6.55 10.70 4.89
CA GLN A 198 6.59 9.39 5.54
C GLN A 198 7.91 8.63 5.31
N GLY A 199 8.88 9.24 4.60
CA GLY A 199 10.21 8.67 4.36
C GLY A 199 10.41 8.02 2.99
N ASN A 200 9.47 8.15 2.05
CA ASN A 200 9.68 7.65 0.69
C ASN A 200 10.65 8.54 -0.09
N GLU A 201 11.90 8.08 -0.22
CA GLU A 201 12.96 8.76 -0.97
C GLU A 201 12.69 8.80 -2.49
N ASN A 202 11.95 7.84 -3.05
CA ASN A 202 11.53 7.91 -4.46
C ASN A 202 10.54 9.04 -4.68
N ALA A 203 9.56 9.19 -3.78
CA ALA A 203 8.59 10.28 -3.82
C ALA A 203 9.29 11.65 -3.76
N LYS A 204 10.24 11.78 -2.84
CA LYS A 204 11.11 12.96 -2.72
C LYS A 204 11.91 13.22 -4.01
N GLY A 205 12.54 12.19 -4.57
CA GLY A 205 13.31 12.30 -5.81
C GLY A 205 12.46 12.76 -7.00
N VAL A 206 11.27 12.17 -7.17
CA VAL A 206 10.33 12.57 -8.24
C VAL A 206 9.87 14.02 -8.03
N ARG A 207 9.50 14.39 -6.80
CA ARG A 207 9.06 15.73 -6.43
C ARG A 207 10.13 16.81 -6.68
N ASP A 208 11.37 16.54 -6.27
CA ASP A 208 12.44 17.55 -6.26
C ASP A 208 13.20 17.64 -7.59
N ILE A 209 13.28 16.54 -8.34
CA ILE A 209 14.10 16.45 -9.55
C ILE A 209 13.24 16.38 -10.81
N VAL A 210 12.19 15.56 -10.82
CA VAL A 210 11.44 15.25 -12.04
C VAL A 210 10.42 16.34 -12.35
N ILE A 211 9.59 16.72 -11.39
CA ILE A 211 8.53 17.72 -11.59
C ILE A 211 9.10 19.06 -12.08
N PRO A 212 10.14 19.66 -11.45
CA PRO A 212 10.65 20.95 -11.90
C PRO A 212 11.26 20.93 -13.31
N LYS A 213 11.73 19.76 -13.77
CA LYS A 213 12.32 19.59 -15.11
C LYS A 213 11.29 19.34 -16.20
N ARG A 214 10.07 18.91 -15.85
CA ARG A 214 9.02 18.51 -16.80
C ARG A 214 8.23 19.66 -17.43
N SER A 215 8.69 20.92 -17.26
CA SER A 215 8.19 22.18 -17.86
C SER A 215 7.30 23.00 -16.92
N GLN A 216 7.74 24.24 -16.64
CA GLN A 216 6.92 25.33 -16.10
C GLN A 216 6.17 25.09 -14.78
N PHE A 217 6.62 24.18 -13.91
CA PHE A 217 6.09 24.13 -12.54
C PHE A 217 6.47 25.42 -11.79
N SER A 218 5.55 26.37 -11.80
CA SER A 218 5.76 27.72 -11.29
C SER A 218 5.89 27.73 -9.77
N SER A 219 6.48 28.80 -9.22
CA SER A 219 6.50 29.03 -7.78
C SER A 219 5.08 29.08 -7.19
N ALA A 220 4.11 29.58 -7.94
CA ALA A 220 2.70 29.61 -7.53
C ALA A 220 2.10 28.20 -7.43
N GLN A 221 2.32 27.35 -8.44
CA GLN A 221 1.87 25.95 -8.41
C GLN A 221 2.53 25.15 -7.29
N ARG A 222 3.83 25.39 -7.02
CA ARG A 222 4.53 24.80 -5.88
C ARG A 222 3.89 25.23 -4.56
N ALA A 223 3.69 26.53 -4.36
CA ALA A 223 3.07 27.05 -3.14
C ALA A 223 1.65 26.51 -2.93
N GLU A 224 0.87 26.36 -4.00
CA GLU A 224 -0.45 25.72 -3.94
C GLU A 224 -0.33 24.25 -3.50
N ALA A 225 0.55 23.47 -4.12
CA ALA A 225 0.75 22.05 -3.80
C ALA A 225 1.24 21.85 -2.36
N GLU A 226 2.20 22.66 -1.91
CA GLU A 226 2.70 22.65 -0.54
C GLU A 226 1.56 22.93 0.45
N ARG A 227 0.76 23.97 0.20
CA ARG A 227 -0.39 24.31 1.04
C ARG A 227 -1.45 23.20 1.06
N LEU A 228 -1.75 22.58 -0.08
CA LEU A 228 -2.66 21.42 -0.17
C LEU A 228 -2.16 20.28 0.71
N SER A 229 -0.89 19.90 0.58
CA SER A 229 -0.29 18.83 1.37
C SER A 229 -0.18 19.16 2.86
N SER A 230 0.17 20.39 3.23
CA SER A 230 0.34 20.79 4.63
C SER A 230 -0.97 20.87 5.39
N ASN A 231 -2.08 21.15 4.69
CA ASN A 231 -3.42 21.20 5.29
C ASN A 231 -4.19 19.88 5.21
N TRP A 232 -3.63 18.87 4.54
CA TRP A 232 -4.28 17.58 4.34
C TRP A 232 -4.49 16.84 5.66
N LYS A 233 -5.64 16.20 5.78
CA LYS A 233 -5.98 15.30 6.89
C LYS A 233 -6.47 13.95 6.33
N PRO A 234 -6.23 12.83 7.06
CA PRO A 234 -6.79 11.54 6.69
C PRO A 234 -8.31 11.62 6.45
N GLY A 235 -8.78 10.93 5.40
CA GLY A 235 -10.14 10.95 4.89
C GLY A 235 -10.38 11.98 3.77
N GLN A 236 -9.43 12.88 3.48
CA GLN A 236 -9.62 13.94 2.48
C GLN A 236 -9.02 13.58 1.12
N VAL A 237 -9.81 13.80 0.06
CA VAL A 237 -9.33 13.83 -1.33
C VAL A 237 -8.82 15.23 -1.62
N LEU A 238 -7.56 15.36 -2.05
CA LEU A 238 -6.99 16.62 -2.52
C LEU A 238 -7.68 17.07 -3.81
N ARG A 239 -8.04 18.34 -3.87
CA ARG A 239 -8.64 19.00 -5.04
C ARG A 239 -8.04 20.39 -5.19
N ARG A 240 -7.99 20.90 -6.42
CA ARG A 240 -7.50 22.26 -6.67
C ARG A 240 -8.49 23.32 -6.17
N GLU A 241 -7.97 24.49 -5.81
CA GLU A 241 -8.82 25.56 -5.28
C GLU A 241 -9.86 26.05 -6.29
N SER A 242 -9.46 26.16 -7.56
CA SER A 242 -10.34 26.56 -8.66
C SER A 242 -11.54 25.62 -8.82
N GLU A 243 -11.38 24.34 -8.52
CA GLU A 243 -12.45 23.34 -8.60
C GLU A 243 -13.36 23.40 -7.37
N SER A 244 -12.79 23.63 -6.19
CA SER A 244 -13.54 23.78 -4.94
C SER A 244 -14.48 24.98 -4.93
N ALA A 245 -14.08 26.09 -5.57
CA ALA A 245 -14.92 27.28 -5.72
C ALA A 245 -16.10 27.08 -6.69
N SER A 246 -15.92 26.29 -7.75
CA SER A 246 -16.99 25.96 -8.71
C SER A 246 -18.10 25.10 -8.09
N ALA A 247 -17.74 24.21 -7.16
CA ALA A 247 -18.70 23.37 -6.45
C ALA A 247 -19.54 24.16 -5.42
N ALA A 248 -18.96 25.21 -4.82
CA ALA A 248 -19.66 26.09 -3.87
C ALA A 248 -20.58 27.12 -4.56
N GLY A 249 -20.25 27.55 -5.79
CA GLY A 249 -21.06 28.50 -6.57
C GLY A 249 -22.37 27.93 -7.15
N ASN A 250 -22.53 26.60 -7.19
CA ASN A 250 -23.73 25.93 -7.69
C ASN A 250 -24.74 25.56 -6.58
N MET A 251 -24.55 26.01 -5.33
CA MET A 251 -25.63 26.05 -4.34
C MET A 251 -26.46 27.32 -4.55
N GLU A 252 -27.42 27.22 -5.48
CA GLU A 252 -28.48 28.21 -5.67
C GLU A 252 -29.28 28.36 -4.35
N PRO A 253 -29.57 29.58 -3.86
CA PRO A 253 -30.36 29.76 -2.66
C PRO A 253 -31.79 29.28 -2.91
N ALA A 254 -32.15 28.12 -2.35
CA ALA A 254 -33.54 27.70 -2.20
C ALA A 254 -34.25 28.70 -1.26
N GLY A 255 -34.90 29.69 -1.85
CA GLY A 255 -35.59 30.73 -1.10
C GLY A 255 -36.42 31.65 -1.98
N GLY A 256 -37.17 31.05 -2.91
CA GLY A 256 -38.17 31.73 -3.72
C GLY A 256 -39.23 32.43 -2.85
N ALA A 257 -39.66 33.57 -3.38
CA ALA A 257 -40.74 34.40 -2.88
C ALA A 257 -42.04 33.62 -2.60
N LEU A 258 -42.76 34.03 -1.56
CA LEU A 258 -44.20 33.87 -1.48
C LEU A 258 -44.86 35.24 -1.44
N VAL A 259 -45.63 35.49 -2.50
CA VAL A 259 -46.58 36.59 -2.70
C VAL A 259 -47.88 36.30 -1.94
N SER A 260 -48.62 37.37 -1.61
CA SER A 260 -50.05 37.49 -1.19
C SER A 260 -50.25 37.70 0.32
N LYS A 261 -50.98 38.72 0.80
CA LYS A 261 -52.09 39.52 0.25
C LYS A 261 -51.93 41.00 0.56
#